data_AF-A0A846L2R7-F1
#
_entry.id   AF-A0A846L2R7-F1
#
_cell.length_a   1.000
_cell.length_b   1.000
_cell.length_c   1.000
_cell.angle_alpha   90.00
_cell.angle_beta   90.00
_cell.angle_gamma   90.00
#
_symmetry.space_group_name_H-M   'P 1'
#
loop_
_entity.id
_entity.type
_entity.pdbx_description
1 polymer ?
#
loop_
_entity_poly.entity_id
_entity_poly.type
_entity_poly.pdbx_seq_one_letter_code
_entity_poly.pdbx_strand_id
1 'polypeptide(L)'
;MTPTTPPRPGMPRETFDRMFPASEKKELDNSAKKATEVFSALLKLQREKKIHQFILSKLQFPQTPIILDGNWSNPIKKKQDENDRITIRPESKKEGFNDFKYYIMNLKKFTENGYPITIPQNVNTKMLYDNPEFLSTDEQFYKSIFYNDIHHISAYLNDFKEIYLCQNILEKAAAKLQVLNKKWGFEIFKKYEIVLSLSGSNIRYNSEKKQITYVVAPTGLKRAAPCYSVIIHEMVHVGVDKKIVKTYNLSYWEKERLVDLICNIYLKDLLPYYSEQSIKDKSIDEYVTENTIFNNLPLAIVKFVEKHPRKEKFS
;
A
#
# COMPACT_ATOMS: atom_id res chain seq x y z
N MET A 1 44.97 -17.37 57.60
CA MET A 1 43.67 -17.98 57.94
C MET A 1 42.59 -17.18 57.25
N THR A 2 41.87 -17.82 56.34
CA THR A 2 40.84 -17.28 55.45
C THR A 2 39.59 -16.81 56.20
N PRO A 3 39.02 -15.64 55.88
CA PRO A 3 37.66 -15.29 56.24
C PRO A 3 36.69 -15.78 55.17
N THR A 4 35.72 -16.59 55.61
CA THR A 4 34.64 -17.19 54.83
C THR A 4 33.59 -16.18 54.39
N THR A 5 33.25 -16.20 53.10
CA THR A 5 32.14 -15.45 52.48
C THR A 5 30.81 -16.18 52.72
N PRO A 6 29.70 -15.50 53.07
CA PRO A 6 28.37 -16.11 53.11
C PRO A 6 27.73 -16.21 51.69
N PRO A 7 26.86 -17.21 51.45
CA PRO A 7 26.33 -17.54 50.13
C PRO A 7 25.16 -16.63 49.69
N ARG A 8 25.00 -16.50 48.36
CA ARG A 8 23.86 -15.84 47.71
C ARG A 8 22.60 -16.73 47.75
N PRO A 9 21.39 -16.16 47.88
CA PRO A 9 20.14 -16.91 47.72
C PRO A 9 19.83 -17.14 46.24
N GLY A 10 19.66 -18.43 45.87
CA GLY A 10 19.05 -18.84 44.61
C GLY A 10 17.52 -18.92 44.75
N MET A 11 16.79 -18.48 43.73
CA MET A 11 15.34 -18.73 43.60
C MET A 11 15.09 -19.97 42.72
N PRO A 12 14.08 -20.81 43.03
CA PRO A 12 13.75 -22.00 42.25
C PRO A 12 13.03 -21.66 40.93
N ARG A 13 13.36 -22.41 39.88
CA ARG A 13 12.57 -22.51 38.65
C ARG A 13 11.27 -23.24 38.95
N GLU A 14 10.17 -22.52 39.09
CA GLU A 14 8.81 -23.06 38.95
C GLU A 14 7.82 -21.89 38.84
N THR A 15 7.54 -21.42 37.62
CA THR A 15 6.39 -20.50 37.36
C THR A 15 6.01 -20.33 35.87
N PHE A 16 6.53 -21.15 34.95
CA PHE A 16 6.19 -21.00 33.52
C PHE A 16 5.11 -21.99 33.02
N ASP A 17 4.95 -23.15 33.67
CA ASP A 17 4.06 -24.23 33.18
C ASP A 17 2.61 -24.16 33.70
N ARG A 18 2.20 -23.04 34.30
CA ARG A 18 0.81 -22.85 34.79
C ARG A 18 -0.06 -21.88 33.97
N MET A 19 0.44 -21.30 32.88
CA MET A 19 -0.32 -20.29 32.11
C MET A 19 -0.99 -20.77 30.82
N PHE A 20 -0.76 -22.01 30.36
CA PHE A 20 -1.36 -22.49 29.10
C PHE A 20 -1.76 -23.98 29.17
N PRO A 21 -3.07 -24.33 29.15
CA PRO A 21 -3.50 -25.72 29.11
C PRO A 21 -3.16 -26.39 27.77
N ALA A 22 -2.89 -27.69 27.81
CA ALA A 22 -2.42 -28.50 26.67
C ALA A 22 -3.37 -28.54 25.44
N SER A 23 -4.58 -28.01 25.55
CA SER A 23 -5.56 -27.91 24.46
C SER A 23 -5.19 -26.89 23.38
N GLU A 24 -4.47 -25.81 23.72
CA GLU A 24 -4.12 -24.74 22.76
C GLU A 24 -2.99 -25.13 21.80
N LYS A 25 -2.10 -26.05 22.20
CA LYS A 25 -1.02 -26.56 21.33
C LYS A 25 -1.54 -27.41 20.15
N LYS A 26 -2.66 -28.11 20.34
CA LYS A 26 -3.27 -28.95 19.28
C LYS A 26 -4.01 -28.13 18.21
N GLU A 27 -4.57 -26.98 18.57
CA GLU A 27 -5.22 -26.08 17.60
C GLU A 27 -4.20 -25.31 16.74
N LEU A 28 -3.05 -24.94 17.32
CA LEU A 28 -1.93 -24.34 16.60
C LEU A 28 -1.34 -25.29 15.53
N ASP A 29 -1.15 -26.57 15.86
CA ASP A 29 -0.64 -27.58 14.91
C ASP A 29 -1.61 -27.85 13.74
N ASN A 30 -2.92 -27.90 14.02
CA ASN A 30 -3.94 -28.09 12.99
C ASN A 30 -4.08 -26.89 12.04
N SER A 31 -3.87 -25.68 12.55
CA SER A 31 -3.87 -24.44 11.75
C SER A 31 -2.66 -24.37 10.83
N ALA A 32 -1.46 -24.72 11.33
CA ALA A 32 -0.24 -24.79 10.53
C ALA A 32 -0.33 -25.84 9.41
N LYS A 33 -0.89 -27.01 9.70
CA LYS A 33 -1.08 -28.08 8.71
C LYS A 33 -2.07 -27.68 7.60
N LYS A 34 -3.19 -27.05 7.96
CA LYS A 34 -4.16 -26.49 6.99
C LYS A 34 -3.54 -25.39 6.12
N ALA A 35 -2.69 -24.53 6.69
CA ALA A 35 -2.02 -23.47 5.92
C ALA A 35 -1.07 -24.05 4.85
N THR A 36 -0.35 -25.13 5.17
CA THR A 36 0.54 -25.82 4.22
C THR A 36 -0.23 -26.52 3.10
N GLU A 37 -1.37 -27.13 3.39
CA GLU A 37 -2.24 -27.77 2.40
C GLU A 37 -2.86 -26.73 1.45
N VAL A 38 -3.34 -25.60 1.98
CA VAL A 38 -3.85 -24.47 1.18
C VAL A 38 -2.75 -23.88 0.29
N PHE A 39 -1.53 -23.73 0.82
CA PHE A 39 -0.40 -23.24 0.04
C PHE A 39 -0.01 -24.18 -1.11
N SER A 40 -0.02 -25.49 -0.86
CA SER A 40 0.26 -26.52 -1.87
C SER A 40 -0.81 -26.54 -2.97
N ALA A 41 -2.08 -26.38 -2.61
CA ALA A 41 -3.19 -26.25 -3.57
C ALA A 41 -3.10 -24.97 -4.41
N LEU A 42 -2.69 -23.85 -3.80
CA LEU A 42 -2.48 -22.57 -4.51
C LEU A 42 -1.32 -22.64 -5.52
N LEU A 43 -0.20 -23.30 -5.15
CA LEU A 43 0.91 -23.56 -6.07
C LEU A 43 0.49 -24.44 -7.25
N LYS A 44 -0.40 -25.42 -7.02
CA LYS A 44 -0.95 -26.26 -8.08
C LYS A 44 -1.85 -25.46 -9.03
N LEU A 45 -2.74 -24.63 -8.50
CA LEU A 45 -3.62 -23.76 -9.30
C LEU A 45 -2.86 -22.69 -10.10
N GLN A 46 -1.71 -22.22 -9.58
CA GLN A 46 -0.82 -21.29 -10.29
C GLN A 46 -0.20 -21.94 -11.54
N ARG A 47 0.02 -23.25 -11.53
CA ARG A 47 0.55 -24.00 -12.69
C ARG A 47 -0.51 -24.26 -13.77
N GLU A 48 -1.79 -24.22 -13.42
CA GLU A 48 -2.88 -24.66 -14.31
C GLU A 48 -3.59 -23.51 -15.07
N LYS A 49 -3.37 -22.23 -14.71
CA LYS A 49 -4.05 -21.09 -15.37
C LYS A 49 -3.27 -20.51 -16.56
N LYS A 50 -3.62 -20.99 -17.77
CA LYS A 50 -3.03 -20.66 -19.09
C LYS A 50 -3.05 -19.18 -19.52
N ILE A 51 -3.72 -18.27 -18.82
CA ILE A 51 -3.73 -16.84 -19.14
C ILE A 51 -2.52 -16.10 -18.53
N HIS A 52 -1.98 -16.62 -17.42
CA HIS A 52 -0.81 -16.03 -16.75
C HIS A 52 0.50 -16.36 -17.48
N GLN A 53 0.59 -17.52 -18.15
CA GLN A 53 1.78 -17.92 -18.90
C GLN A 53 2.08 -17.03 -20.11
N PHE A 54 1.08 -16.43 -20.75
CA PHE A 54 1.31 -15.51 -21.86
C PHE A 54 2.06 -14.25 -21.38
N ILE A 55 1.63 -13.66 -20.26
CA ILE A 55 2.27 -12.50 -19.64
C ILE A 55 3.64 -12.87 -19.05
N LEU A 56 3.76 -14.04 -18.43
CA LEU A 56 5.02 -14.52 -17.86
C LEU A 56 6.06 -14.94 -18.92
N SER A 57 5.65 -15.38 -20.11
CA SER A 57 6.59 -15.83 -21.17
C SER A 57 7.43 -14.70 -21.78
N LYS A 58 7.01 -13.44 -21.60
CA LYS A 58 7.71 -12.24 -22.09
C LYS A 58 8.57 -11.56 -21.02
N LEU A 59 8.44 -11.96 -19.77
CA LEU A 59 9.18 -11.40 -18.64
C LEU A 59 10.04 -12.51 -18.05
N GLN A 60 11.36 -12.44 -18.20
CA GLN A 60 12.26 -13.38 -17.54
C GLN A 60 12.20 -13.11 -16.03
N PHE A 61 11.59 -14.02 -15.26
CA PHE A 61 11.53 -13.95 -13.81
C PHE A 61 12.60 -14.85 -13.18
N PRO A 62 13.27 -14.42 -12.10
CA PRO A 62 14.06 -15.32 -11.27
C PRO A 62 13.12 -16.30 -10.57
N GLN A 63 13.33 -17.60 -10.80
CA GLN A 63 12.65 -18.64 -10.03
C GLN A 63 13.24 -18.65 -8.62
N THR A 64 12.49 -18.19 -7.62
CA THR A 64 12.89 -18.37 -6.22
C THR A 64 11.70 -18.81 -5.38
N PRO A 65 11.77 -19.98 -4.71
CA PRO A 65 10.70 -20.45 -3.83
C PRO A 65 10.57 -19.55 -2.58
N ILE A 66 9.33 -19.36 -2.13
CA ILE A 66 8.99 -18.71 -0.86
C ILE A 66 8.87 -19.82 0.19
N ILE A 67 9.73 -19.80 1.21
CA ILE A 67 9.71 -20.74 2.34
C ILE A 67 8.86 -20.14 3.47
N LEU A 68 7.96 -20.93 4.06
CA LEU A 68 7.12 -20.57 5.21
C LEU A 68 7.48 -21.51 6.36
N ASP A 69 8.16 -21.01 7.40
CA ASP A 69 8.36 -21.77 8.65
C ASP A 69 7.62 -21.09 9.81
N GLY A 70 6.91 -21.91 10.59
CA GLY A 70 5.84 -21.56 11.54
C GLY A 70 6.23 -20.89 12.86
N ASN A 71 7.28 -20.07 12.89
CA ASN A 71 7.56 -19.14 13.99
C ASN A 71 8.05 -17.82 13.41
N TRP A 72 7.13 -16.89 13.18
CA TRP A 72 7.42 -15.68 12.43
C TRP A 72 7.91 -14.54 13.33
N SER A 73 9.22 -14.49 13.53
CA SER A 73 9.92 -13.20 13.58
C SER A 73 9.88 -12.60 12.17
N ASN A 74 8.83 -11.82 11.87
CA ASN A 74 8.60 -11.11 10.60
C ASN A 74 8.83 -11.94 9.32
N PRO A 75 7.76 -12.45 8.70
CA PRO A 75 7.84 -13.31 7.53
C PRO A 75 8.48 -12.83 6.27
N ILE A 76 8.52 -11.51 6.22
CA ILE A 76 8.83 -10.74 5.05
C ILE A 76 10.28 -10.23 5.21
N LYS A 77 11.08 -10.90 6.04
CA LYS A 77 12.53 -10.83 6.05
C LYS A 77 13.16 -11.93 5.18
N LYS A 78 12.63 -12.17 3.97
CA LYS A 78 13.62 -12.18 2.88
C LYS A 78 14.27 -10.80 2.99
N LYS A 79 15.59 -10.69 3.18
CA LYS A 79 16.25 -9.37 3.21
C LYS A 79 15.85 -8.69 1.89
N GLN A 80 14.79 -7.87 1.90
CA GLN A 80 14.71 -6.74 1.00
C GLN A 80 16.04 -6.06 1.23
N ASP A 81 16.84 -5.98 0.17
CA ASP A 81 18.16 -5.42 0.31
C ASP A 81 17.97 -4.03 0.94
N GLU A 82 18.86 -3.62 1.83
CA GLU A 82 18.82 -2.25 2.34
C GLU A 82 18.88 -1.25 1.19
N ASN A 83 19.37 -1.69 0.03
CA ASN A 83 19.41 -0.99 -1.24
C ASN A 83 18.09 -0.99 -2.04
N ASP A 84 17.08 -1.78 -1.68
CA ASP A 84 15.80 -1.82 -2.41
C ASP A 84 15.09 -0.47 -2.30
N ARG A 85 14.70 0.07 -3.47
CA ARG A 85 13.96 1.34 -3.56
C ARG A 85 12.49 1.19 -3.20
N ILE A 86 11.94 -0.02 -3.25
CA ILE A 86 10.54 -0.31 -2.95
C ILE A 86 10.48 -1.29 -1.79
N THR A 87 9.85 -0.91 -0.69
CA THR A 87 9.50 -1.84 0.41
C THR A 87 8.01 -2.01 0.50
N ILE A 88 7.58 -3.22 0.84
CA ILE A 88 6.16 -3.58 0.91
C ILE A 88 5.93 -4.18 2.28
N ARG A 89 4.94 -3.70 3.02
CA ARG A 89 4.59 -4.27 4.32
C ARG A 89 3.11 -4.10 4.63
N PRO A 90 2.53 -4.95 5.48
CA PRO A 90 1.29 -4.61 6.14
C PRO A 90 1.48 -3.38 7.05
N GLU A 91 0.39 -2.64 7.26
CA GLU A 91 0.30 -1.70 8.37
C GLU A 91 0.49 -2.44 9.71
N SER A 92 1.11 -1.76 10.67
CA SER A 92 1.12 -2.23 12.06
C SER A 92 -0.31 -2.17 12.64
N LYS A 93 -0.58 -2.96 13.69
CA LYS A 93 -1.87 -2.91 14.42
C LYS A 93 -2.24 -1.48 14.85
N LYS A 94 -1.26 -0.68 15.26
CA LYS A 94 -1.46 0.71 15.67
C LYS A 94 -1.80 1.62 14.48
N GLU A 95 -1.08 1.51 13.37
CA GLU A 95 -1.41 2.25 12.14
C GLU A 95 -2.82 1.89 11.66
N GLY A 96 -3.13 0.59 11.55
CA GLY A 96 -4.43 0.12 11.09
C GLY A 96 -5.59 0.55 11.97
N PHE A 97 -5.44 0.52 13.30
CA PHE A 97 -6.49 1.00 14.19
C PHE A 97 -6.68 2.52 14.11
N ASN A 98 -5.59 3.28 13.96
CA ASN A 98 -5.69 4.73 13.79
C ASN A 98 -6.42 5.09 12.48
N ASP A 99 -6.13 4.37 11.39
CA ASP A 99 -6.81 4.54 10.11
C ASP A 99 -8.28 4.12 10.24
N PHE A 100 -8.56 2.96 10.82
CA PHE A 100 -9.93 2.49 11.10
C PHE A 100 -10.74 3.53 11.88
N LYS A 101 -10.19 4.03 12.98
CA LYS A 101 -10.80 5.09 13.79
C LYS A 101 -11.06 6.35 12.97
N TYR A 102 -10.06 6.81 12.21
CA TYR A 102 -10.21 8.00 11.37
C TYR A 102 -11.36 7.85 10.36
N TYR A 103 -11.43 6.72 9.65
CA TYR A 103 -12.46 6.49 8.65
C TYR A 103 -13.85 6.30 9.25
N ILE A 104 -13.98 5.61 10.39
CA ILE A 104 -15.26 5.50 11.12
C ILE A 104 -15.76 6.90 11.53
N MET A 105 -14.91 7.71 12.16
CA MET A 105 -15.29 9.05 12.64
C MET A 105 -15.63 10.03 11.51
N ASN A 106 -15.21 9.75 10.26
CA ASN A 106 -15.43 10.62 9.10
C ASN A 106 -16.31 9.97 8.03
N LEU A 107 -16.94 8.82 8.31
CA LEU A 107 -17.62 7.99 7.31
C LEU A 107 -18.74 8.76 6.58
N LYS A 108 -19.56 9.50 7.34
CA LYS A 108 -20.63 10.34 6.79
C LYS A 108 -20.10 11.36 5.77
N LYS A 109 -19.05 12.09 6.13
CA LYS A 109 -18.41 13.09 5.26
C LYS A 109 -17.88 12.46 3.97
N PHE A 110 -17.27 11.28 4.03
CA PHE A 110 -16.80 10.60 2.82
C PHE A 110 -17.97 10.17 1.92
N THR A 111 -19.02 9.62 2.52
CA THR A 111 -20.22 9.17 1.80
C THR A 111 -20.93 10.33 1.11
N GLU A 112 -21.14 11.45 1.82
CA GLU A 112 -21.78 12.66 1.28
C GLU A 112 -21.00 13.26 0.09
N ASN A 113 -19.67 13.11 0.09
CA ASN A 113 -18.81 13.59 -1.00
C ASN A 113 -18.58 12.53 -2.09
N GLY A 114 -19.23 11.37 -2.02
CA GLY A 114 -19.10 10.30 -3.01
C GLY A 114 -17.74 9.60 -3.01
N TYR A 115 -16.95 9.72 -1.95
CA TYR A 115 -15.65 9.04 -1.84
C TYR A 115 -15.86 7.58 -1.42
N PRO A 116 -15.44 6.59 -2.23
CA PRO A 116 -15.51 5.20 -1.84
C PRO A 116 -14.46 4.90 -0.76
N ILE A 117 -14.92 4.50 0.42
CA ILE A 117 -14.07 4.09 1.55
C ILE A 117 -14.32 2.61 1.86
N THR A 118 -13.25 1.87 2.02
CA THR A 118 -13.27 0.50 2.54
C THR A 118 -13.03 0.54 4.05
N ILE A 119 -13.86 -0.17 4.81
CA ILE A 119 -13.68 -0.40 6.24
C ILE A 119 -13.89 -1.89 6.51
N PRO A 120 -13.01 -2.55 7.29
CA PRO A 120 -13.16 -3.96 7.60
C PRO A 120 -14.44 -4.22 8.39
N GLN A 121 -15.20 -5.22 7.93
CA GLN A 121 -16.47 -5.61 8.53
C GLN A 121 -16.24 -6.62 9.66
N ASN A 122 -16.82 -6.36 10.83
CA ASN A 122 -16.86 -7.29 11.95
C ASN A 122 -18.20 -7.10 12.69
N VAL A 123 -18.80 -8.19 13.18
CA VAL A 123 -20.10 -8.15 13.87
C VAL A 123 -20.09 -7.18 15.06
N ASN A 124 -18.98 -7.13 15.79
CA ASN A 124 -18.81 -6.29 16.97
C ASN A 124 -18.53 -4.81 16.62
N THR A 125 -18.14 -4.51 15.39
CA THR A 125 -17.90 -3.12 14.94
C THR A 125 -19.03 -2.56 14.08
N LYS A 126 -20.02 -3.36 13.71
CA LYS A 126 -21.12 -2.95 12.82
C LYS A 126 -21.88 -1.72 13.34
N MET A 127 -22.07 -1.61 14.66
CA MET A 127 -22.77 -0.47 15.25
C MET A 127 -22.03 0.88 15.06
N LEU A 128 -20.71 0.85 14.85
CA LEU A 128 -19.89 2.04 14.66
C LEU A 128 -20.15 2.76 13.33
N TYR A 129 -20.75 2.06 12.37
CA TYR A 129 -21.04 2.63 11.05
C TYR A 129 -22.20 3.63 11.14
N ASP A 130 -23.15 3.36 12.03
CA ASP A 130 -24.30 4.21 12.30
C ASP A 130 -24.04 5.18 13.47
N ASN A 131 -23.20 4.76 14.44
CA ASN A 131 -22.94 5.50 15.69
C ASN A 131 -21.42 5.57 15.97
N PRO A 132 -20.64 6.36 15.19
CA PRO A 132 -19.18 6.40 15.30
C PRO A 132 -18.69 6.88 16.67
N GLU A 133 -19.48 7.65 17.42
CA GLU A 133 -19.17 8.14 18.76
C GLU A 133 -18.93 7.02 19.77
N PHE A 134 -19.52 5.83 19.58
CA PHE A 134 -19.27 4.67 20.44
C PHE A 134 -17.80 4.26 20.45
N LEU A 135 -17.08 4.48 19.35
CA LEU A 135 -15.64 4.23 19.29
C LEU A 135 -14.90 5.09 20.33
N SER A 136 -15.30 6.35 20.50
CA SER A 136 -14.67 7.26 21.46
C SER A 136 -15.05 6.94 22.91
N THR A 137 -16.26 6.41 23.14
CA THR A 137 -16.73 6.00 24.47
C THR A 137 -15.96 4.79 25.01
N ASP A 138 -15.64 3.81 24.16
CA ASP A 138 -14.91 2.61 24.57
C ASP A 138 -13.80 2.23 23.59
N GLU A 139 -12.84 3.13 23.42
CA GLU A 139 -11.76 2.96 22.46
C GLU A 139 -10.94 1.69 22.74
N GLN A 140 -10.71 1.33 24.00
CA GLN A 140 -9.92 0.15 24.35
C GLN A 140 -10.61 -1.15 23.94
N PHE A 141 -11.93 -1.25 24.14
CA PHE A 141 -12.70 -2.39 23.67
C PHE A 141 -12.59 -2.56 22.15
N TYR A 142 -12.86 -1.51 21.37
CA TYR A 142 -12.78 -1.59 19.90
C TYR A 142 -11.36 -1.79 19.38
N LYS A 143 -10.36 -1.26 20.09
CA LYS A 143 -8.96 -1.53 19.80
C LYS A 143 -8.62 -3.00 20.00
N SER A 144 -9.14 -3.63 21.06
CA SER A 144 -8.96 -5.05 21.30
C SER A 144 -9.58 -5.90 20.19
N ILE A 145 -10.82 -5.59 19.78
CA ILE A 145 -11.50 -6.23 18.65
C ILE A 145 -10.68 -6.06 17.38
N PHE A 146 -10.22 -4.83 17.09
CA PHE A 146 -9.43 -4.58 15.90
C PHE A 146 -8.14 -5.41 15.90
N TYR A 147 -7.46 -5.48 17.03
CA TYR A 147 -6.16 -6.15 17.16
C TYR A 147 -6.28 -7.67 17.09
N ASN A 148 -7.40 -8.23 17.54
CA ASN A 148 -7.56 -9.67 17.72
C ASN A 148 -8.44 -10.32 16.63
N ASP A 149 -9.41 -9.58 16.09
CA ASP A 149 -10.47 -10.15 15.22
C ASP A 149 -10.49 -9.56 13.81
N ILE A 150 -9.79 -8.43 13.59
CA ILE A 150 -9.78 -7.73 12.30
C ILE A 150 -8.38 -7.73 11.67
N HIS A 151 -7.37 -7.34 12.44
CA HIS A 151 -5.98 -7.21 11.97
C HIS A 151 -5.28 -8.57 11.93
N HIS A 152 -5.64 -9.37 10.93
CA HIS A 152 -5.01 -10.65 10.67
C HIS A 152 -4.07 -10.57 9.47
N ILE A 153 -2.88 -11.16 9.60
CA ILE A 153 -1.88 -11.17 8.52
C ILE A 153 -2.41 -11.78 7.22
N SER A 154 -3.29 -12.78 7.34
CA SER A 154 -3.92 -13.46 6.20
C SER A 154 -4.69 -12.52 5.29
N ALA A 155 -5.25 -11.43 5.83
CA ALA A 155 -5.98 -10.43 5.07
C ALA A 155 -5.10 -9.66 4.07
N TYR A 156 -3.78 -9.63 4.29
CA TYR A 156 -2.83 -8.91 3.43
C TYR A 156 -2.15 -9.80 2.38
N LEU A 157 -2.20 -11.13 2.53
CA LEU A 157 -1.31 -12.03 1.80
C LEU A 157 -1.50 -12.01 0.28
N ASN A 158 -2.73 -11.81 -0.20
CA ASN A 158 -3.01 -11.84 -1.64
C ASN A 158 -2.44 -10.60 -2.32
N ASP A 159 -2.80 -9.39 -1.87
CA ASP A 159 -2.28 -8.14 -2.41
C ASP A 159 -0.77 -8.02 -2.18
N PHE A 160 -0.26 -8.48 -1.03
CA PHE A 160 1.18 -8.52 -0.79
C PHE A 160 1.91 -9.31 -1.88
N LYS A 161 1.45 -10.53 -2.19
CA LYS A 161 2.06 -11.37 -3.23
C LYS A 161 1.96 -10.73 -4.60
N GLU A 162 0.81 -10.14 -4.94
CA GLU A 162 0.61 -9.49 -6.24
C GLU A 162 1.59 -8.33 -6.44
N ILE A 163 1.70 -7.45 -5.45
CA ILE A 163 2.60 -6.30 -5.51
C ILE A 163 4.06 -6.76 -5.49
N TYR A 164 4.39 -7.75 -4.67
CA TYR A 164 5.75 -8.30 -4.59
C TYR A 164 6.20 -8.88 -5.94
N LEU A 165 5.33 -9.61 -6.64
CA LEU A 165 5.62 -10.14 -7.97
C LEU A 165 5.87 -9.03 -9.02
N CYS A 166 5.35 -7.83 -8.77
CA CYS A 166 5.49 -6.68 -9.64
C CYS A 166 6.59 -5.70 -9.18
N GLN A 167 7.37 -6.03 -8.14
CA GLN A 167 8.40 -5.14 -7.57
C GLN A 167 9.40 -4.64 -8.63
N ASN A 168 9.83 -5.50 -9.55
CA ASN A 168 10.75 -5.11 -10.64
C ASN A 168 10.14 -4.01 -11.55
N ILE A 169 8.85 -4.09 -11.86
CA ILE A 169 8.17 -3.05 -12.66
C ILE A 169 8.14 -1.73 -11.90
N LEU A 170 7.86 -1.77 -10.60
CA LEU A 170 7.88 -0.58 -9.72
C LEU A 170 9.28 0.04 -9.64
N GLU A 171 10.33 -0.78 -9.53
CA GLU A 171 11.71 -0.32 -9.50
C GLU A 171 12.14 0.30 -10.84
N LYS A 172 11.74 -0.30 -11.96
CA LYS A 172 11.95 0.28 -13.30
C LYS A 172 11.21 1.62 -13.45
N ALA A 173 9.98 1.73 -12.95
CA ALA A 173 9.25 2.98 -12.95
C ALA A 173 9.96 4.05 -12.10
N ALA A 174 10.41 3.71 -10.88
CA ALA A 174 11.21 4.60 -10.04
C ALA A 174 12.50 5.04 -10.75
N ALA A 175 13.19 4.13 -11.45
CA ALA A 175 14.39 4.45 -12.21
C ALA A 175 14.11 5.40 -13.38
N LYS A 176 13.00 5.21 -14.11
CA LYS A 176 12.56 6.17 -15.14
C LYS A 176 12.22 7.53 -14.56
N LEU A 177 11.45 7.59 -13.49
CA LEU A 177 11.08 8.85 -12.83
C LEU A 177 12.30 9.59 -12.26
N GLN A 178 13.36 8.87 -11.87
CA GLN A 178 14.63 9.48 -11.47
C GLN A 178 15.29 10.28 -12.61
N VAL A 179 15.04 9.94 -13.87
CA VAL A 179 15.50 10.72 -15.02
C VAL A 179 14.80 12.09 -15.05
N LEU A 180 13.48 12.13 -14.80
CA LEU A 180 12.72 13.37 -14.69
C LEU A 180 13.21 14.23 -13.50
N ASN A 181 13.58 13.57 -12.39
CA ASN A 181 14.18 14.26 -11.23
C ASN A 181 15.45 15.02 -11.64
N LYS A 182 16.34 14.39 -12.43
CA LYS A 182 17.56 15.04 -12.93
C LYS A 182 17.28 16.15 -13.95
N LYS A 183 16.22 16.01 -14.74
CA LYS A 183 15.89 16.94 -15.84
C LYS A 183 15.29 18.25 -15.33
N TRP A 184 14.30 18.17 -14.45
CA TRP A 184 13.56 19.36 -14.02
C TRP A 184 13.14 19.31 -12.54
N GLY A 185 13.65 18.34 -11.78
CA GLY A 185 13.43 18.28 -10.33
C GLY A 185 12.13 17.59 -9.91
N PHE A 186 11.57 16.70 -10.75
CA PHE A 186 10.48 15.78 -10.36
C PHE A 186 10.76 15.15 -9.00
N GLU A 187 9.83 15.23 -8.05
CA GLU A 187 10.05 14.71 -6.70
C GLU A 187 9.99 13.16 -6.69
N ILE A 188 11.00 12.53 -6.09
CA ILE A 188 11.07 11.07 -5.98
C ILE A 188 11.56 10.72 -4.59
N PHE A 189 10.96 9.71 -3.96
CA PHE A 189 11.49 9.21 -2.70
C PHE A 189 12.70 8.33 -2.98
N LYS A 190 13.74 8.49 -2.15
CA LYS A 190 14.88 7.56 -2.16
C LYS A 190 14.41 6.11 -1.99
N LYS A 191 13.37 5.94 -1.17
CA LYS A 191 12.72 4.68 -0.87
C LYS A 191 11.22 4.91 -0.76
N TYR A 192 10.45 4.19 -1.56
CA TYR A 192 8.99 4.14 -1.48
C TYR A 192 8.60 3.01 -0.55
N GLU A 193 7.76 3.35 0.44
CA GLU A 193 7.15 2.37 1.31
C GLU A 193 5.69 2.15 0.90
N ILE A 194 5.40 0.97 0.37
CA ILE A 194 4.04 0.53 0.03
C ILE A 194 3.45 -0.15 1.26
N VAL A 195 2.52 0.54 1.94
CA VAL A 195 1.85 0.05 3.14
C VAL A 195 0.50 -0.52 2.77
N LEU A 196 0.28 -1.81 3.02
CA LEU A 196 -1.02 -2.45 2.83
C LEU A 196 -1.92 -2.13 4.01
N SER A 197 -3.12 -1.60 3.74
CA SER A 197 -4.08 -1.20 4.77
C SER A 197 -5.42 -1.92 4.65
N LEU A 198 -6.09 -2.19 5.77
CA LEU A 198 -7.46 -2.71 5.78
C LEU A 198 -8.50 -1.60 5.59
N SER A 199 -8.14 -0.34 5.81
CA SER A 199 -9.09 0.78 5.81
C SER A 199 -8.66 1.94 4.91
N GLY A 200 -9.62 2.52 4.22
CA GLY A 200 -9.49 3.81 3.57
C GLY A 200 -9.90 3.85 2.11
N SER A 201 -9.45 4.90 1.41
CA SER A 201 -9.58 5.02 -0.03
C SER A 201 -8.65 4.03 -0.74
N ASN A 202 -9.12 3.45 -1.85
CA ASN A 202 -8.46 2.36 -2.59
C ASN A 202 -6.93 2.41 -2.65
N ILE A 203 -6.37 3.60 -2.91
CA ILE A 203 -4.95 3.90 -2.83
C ILE A 203 -4.77 5.39 -2.46
N ARG A 204 -3.65 5.74 -1.83
CA ARG A 204 -3.27 7.13 -1.54
C ARG A 204 -1.77 7.25 -1.31
N TYR A 205 -1.18 8.42 -1.55
CA TYR A 205 0.18 8.73 -1.10
C TYR A 205 0.18 9.67 0.13
N ASN A 206 1.22 9.55 0.95
CA ASN A 206 1.56 10.48 2.02
C ASN A 206 2.99 10.96 1.80
N SER A 207 3.14 12.23 1.41
CA SER A 207 4.45 12.81 1.09
C SER A 207 5.36 12.97 2.30
N GLU A 208 4.80 13.28 3.48
CA GLU A 208 5.56 13.45 4.73
C GLU A 208 6.19 12.12 5.18
N LYS A 209 5.39 11.05 5.14
CA LYS A 209 5.84 9.70 5.52
C LYS A 209 6.55 8.96 4.40
N LYS A 210 6.56 9.51 3.17
CA LYS A 210 7.12 8.88 1.97
C LYS A 210 6.49 7.52 1.66
N GLN A 211 5.19 7.43 1.91
CA GLN A 211 4.42 6.19 1.85
C GLN A 211 3.38 6.26 0.74
N ILE A 212 3.13 5.11 0.11
CA ILE A 212 1.92 4.87 -0.68
C ILE A 212 1.12 3.83 0.10
N THR A 213 -0.05 4.20 0.58
CA THR A 213 -0.97 3.27 1.21
C THR A 213 -1.86 2.63 0.16
N TYR A 214 -1.84 1.31 0.12
CA TYR A 214 -2.64 0.48 -0.75
C TYR A 214 -3.66 -0.27 0.10
N VAL A 215 -4.94 0.06 -0.04
CA VAL A 215 -5.97 -0.69 0.69
C VAL A 215 -6.05 -2.10 0.10
N VAL A 216 -6.15 -3.15 0.90
CA VAL A 216 -6.24 -4.53 0.40
C VAL A 216 -7.62 -4.81 -0.18
N ALA A 217 -7.71 -5.67 -1.19
CA ALA A 217 -9.01 -6.05 -1.71
C ALA A 217 -9.74 -6.97 -0.71
N PRO A 218 -11.07 -6.81 -0.52
CA PRO A 218 -11.84 -7.83 0.18
C PRO A 218 -11.66 -9.20 -0.48
N THR A 219 -11.59 -10.26 0.33
CA THR A 219 -11.35 -11.63 -0.15
C THR A 219 -12.28 -11.99 -1.31
N GLY A 220 -11.70 -12.40 -2.43
CA GLY A 220 -12.44 -12.85 -3.63
C GLY A 220 -12.81 -11.74 -4.61
N LEU A 221 -12.58 -10.46 -4.29
CA LEU A 221 -12.77 -9.37 -5.23
C LEU A 221 -11.49 -9.10 -6.02
N LYS A 222 -11.62 -9.04 -7.34
CA LYS A 222 -10.55 -8.58 -8.23
C LYS A 222 -10.69 -7.10 -8.48
N ARG A 223 -9.57 -6.39 -8.47
CA ARG A 223 -9.51 -5.00 -8.91
C ARG A 223 -9.61 -4.90 -10.43
N ALA A 224 -10.17 -3.80 -10.91
CA ALA A 224 -10.27 -3.51 -12.34
C ALA A 224 -8.90 -3.24 -12.96
N ALA A 225 -8.00 -2.58 -12.21
CA ALA A 225 -6.64 -2.25 -12.64
C ALA A 225 -5.59 -3.10 -11.91
N PRO A 226 -4.48 -3.48 -12.57
CA PRO A 226 -3.36 -4.15 -11.93
C PRO A 226 -2.75 -3.32 -10.80
N CYS A 227 -2.32 -3.96 -9.71
CA CYS A 227 -1.79 -3.25 -8.54
C CYS A 227 -0.60 -2.32 -8.86
N TYR A 228 0.30 -2.73 -9.76
CA TYR A 228 1.47 -1.93 -10.11
C TYR A 228 1.10 -0.65 -10.86
N SER A 229 0.03 -0.69 -11.66
CA SER A 229 -0.43 0.45 -12.44
C SER A 229 -0.91 1.58 -11.53
N VAL A 230 -1.72 1.23 -10.53
CA VAL A 230 -2.22 2.21 -9.55
C VAL A 230 -1.10 2.71 -8.64
N ILE A 231 -0.14 1.87 -8.25
CA ILE A 231 1.02 2.32 -7.45
C ILE A 231 1.88 3.29 -8.24
N ILE A 232 2.15 3.03 -9.52
CA ILE A 232 2.93 3.93 -10.37
C ILE A 232 2.21 5.27 -10.57
N HIS A 233 0.89 5.26 -10.72
CA HIS A 233 0.08 6.48 -10.75
C HIS A 233 0.32 7.35 -9.50
N GLU A 234 0.30 6.76 -8.31
CA GLU A 234 0.60 7.47 -7.06
C GLU A 234 2.06 7.93 -6.96
N MET A 235 3.01 7.17 -7.50
CA MET A 235 4.41 7.62 -7.61
C MET A 235 4.55 8.87 -8.49
N VAL A 236 3.72 8.98 -9.54
CA VAL A 236 3.65 10.16 -10.40
C VAL A 236 3.05 11.34 -9.66
N HIS A 237 1.96 11.13 -8.90
CA HIS A 237 1.38 12.16 -8.03
C HIS A 237 2.42 12.77 -7.11
N VAL A 238 3.23 11.94 -6.43
CA VAL A 238 4.33 12.41 -5.57
C VAL A 238 5.23 13.40 -6.30
N GLY A 239 5.62 13.09 -7.53
CA GLY A 239 6.62 13.89 -8.23
C GLY A 239 6.13 15.21 -8.81
N VAL A 240 4.84 15.30 -9.13
CA VAL A 240 4.25 16.52 -9.69
C VAL A 240 3.62 17.42 -8.62
N ASP A 241 3.22 16.89 -7.46
CA ASP A 241 2.39 17.62 -6.49
C ASP A 241 3.02 18.94 -6.03
N LYS A 242 4.25 18.91 -5.54
CA LYS A 242 4.90 20.14 -5.03
C LYS A 242 5.36 21.06 -6.15
N LYS A 243 6.03 20.51 -7.17
CA LYS A 243 6.74 21.27 -8.21
C LYS A 243 5.85 21.81 -9.31
N ILE A 244 4.72 21.15 -9.55
CA ILE A 244 3.81 21.50 -10.64
C ILE A 244 2.46 21.90 -10.07
N VAL A 245 1.76 20.98 -9.39
CA VAL A 245 0.37 21.19 -8.97
C VAL A 245 0.26 22.38 -8.03
N LYS A 246 1.03 22.40 -6.94
CA LYS A 246 1.00 23.48 -5.95
C LYS A 246 1.58 24.78 -6.49
N THR A 247 2.67 24.72 -7.25
CA THR A 247 3.33 25.91 -7.83
C THR A 247 2.41 26.64 -8.82
N TYR A 248 1.66 25.92 -9.63
CA TYR A 248 0.80 26.49 -10.67
C TYR A 248 -0.69 26.46 -10.33
N ASN A 249 -1.03 26.08 -9.09
CA ASN A 249 -2.38 25.96 -8.57
C ASN A 249 -3.31 25.19 -9.52
N LEU A 250 -2.87 24.00 -9.98
CA LEU A 250 -3.69 23.14 -10.82
C LEU A 250 -4.90 22.65 -10.02
N SER A 251 -6.06 22.63 -10.66
CA SER A 251 -7.27 22.01 -10.13
C SER A 251 -7.07 20.49 -9.97
N TYR A 252 -7.98 19.87 -9.22
CA TYR A 252 -7.98 18.41 -9.05
C TYR A 252 -7.99 17.67 -10.39
N TRP A 253 -8.85 18.08 -11.33
CA TRP A 253 -8.98 17.41 -12.63
C TRP A 253 -7.76 17.61 -13.53
N GLU A 254 -7.15 18.79 -13.52
CA GLU A 254 -5.90 19.04 -14.25
C GLU A 254 -4.73 18.22 -13.68
N LYS A 255 -4.67 18.06 -12.35
CA LYS A 255 -3.68 17.19 -11.68
C LYS A 255 -3.84 15.73 -12.11
N GLU A 256 -5.03 15.17 -11.98
CA GLU A 256 -5.28 13.77 -12.36
C GLU A 256 -5.01 13.56 -13.86
N ARG A 257 -5.41 14.51 -14.71
CA ARG A 257 -5.13 14.44 -16.15
C ARG A 257 -3.64 14.49 -16.46
N LEU A 258 -2.89 15.36 -15.81
CA LEU A 258 -1.43 15.44 -15.94
C LEU A 258 -0.76 14.11 -15.57
N VAL A 259 -1.21 13.49 -14.47
CA VAL A 259 -0.68 12.21 -14.00
C VAL A 259 -0.99 11.09 -15.00
N ASP A 260 -2.21 11.04 -15.53
CA ASP A 260 -2.62 10.10 -16.57
C ASP A 260 -1.75 10.26 -17.83
N LEU A 261 -1.48 11.49 -18.28
CA LEU A 261 -0.64 11.75 -19.45
C LEU A 261 0.81 11.28 -19.24
N ILE A 262 1.39 11.51 -18.06
CA ILE A 262 2.74 10.99 -17.74
C ILE A 262 2.74 9.46 -17.77
N CYS A 263 1.71 8.81 -17.20
CA CYS A 263 1.58 7.36 -17.22
C CYS A 263 1.46 6.80 -18.65
N ASN A 264 0.61 7.41 -19.49
CA ASN A 264 0.32 6.93 -20.84
C ASN A 264 1.37 7.27 -21.89
N ILE A 265 2.12 8.35 -21.71
CA ILE A 265 3.10 8.81 -22.69
C ILE A 265 4.49 8.33 -22.28
N TYR A 266 4.94 8.69 -21.08
CA TYR A 266 6.32 8.48 -20.65
C TYR A 266 6.57 7.09 -20.06
N LEU A 267 5.57 6.50 -19.39
CA LEU A 267 5.64 5.17 -18.76
C LEU A 267 4.91 4.08 -19.55
N LYS A 268 4.53 4.36 -20.81
CA LYS A 268 3.72 3.48 -21.67
C LYS A 268 4.28 2.06 -21.82
N ASP A 269 5.58 1.93 -21.90
CA ASP A 269 6.28 0.64 -22.02
C ASP A 269 6.18 -0.21 -20.75
N LEU A 270 6.05 0.42 -19.57
CA LEU A 270 5.80 -0.24 -18.30
C LEU A 270 4.31 -0.44 -18.02
N LEU A 271 3.46 0.41 -18.63
CA LEU A 271 2.02 0.43 -18.45
C LEU A 271 1.26 0.28 -19.78
N PRO A 272 1.46 -0.81 -20.55
CA PRO A 272 0.90 -0.94 -21.90
C PRO A 272 -0.63 -1.00 -21.96
N TYR A 273 -1.28 -1.27 -20.83
CA TYR A 273 -2.73 -1.36 -20.67
C TYR A 273 -3.26 -0.35 -19.64
N TYR A 274 -2.55 0.77 -19.47
CA TYR A 274 -3.02 1.83 -18.57
C TYR A 274 -4.37 2.37 -19.05
N SER A 275 -5.32 2.50 -18.14
CA SER A 275 -6.61 3.12 -18.40
C SER A 275 -6.64 4.48 -17.73
N GLU A 276 -6.89 5.51 -18.52
CA GLU A 276 -7.13 6.87 -18.02
C GLU A 276 -8.37 6.89 -17.12
N GLN A 277 -8.36 7.82 -16.16
CA GLN A 277 -9.58 8.19 -15.48
C GLN A 277 -10.51 8.90 -16.47
N SER A 278 -11.82 8.77 -16.28
CA SER A 278 -12.83 9.40 -17.14
C SER A 278 -12.95 10.91 -16.88
N ILE A 279 -11.91 11.66 -17.23
CA ILE A 279 -11.83 13.12 -17.04
C ILE A 279 -12.36 13.83 -18.30
N LYS A 280 -13.29 14.77 -18.10
CA LYS A 280 -13.92 15.53 -19.20
C LYS A 280 -13.03 16.64 -19.74
N ASP A 281 -12.32 17.34 -18.87
CA ASP A 281 -11.44 18.43 -19.24
C ASP A 281 -10.08 17.88 -19.73
N LYS A 282 -9.79 18.11 -21.01
CA LYS A 282 -8.56 17.69 -21.69
C LYS A 282 -7.72 18.88 -22.17
N SER A 283 -7.98 20.08 -21.64
CA SER A 283 -7.31 21.32 -22.07
C SER A 283 -5.78 21.27 -21.92
N ILE A 284 -5.27 20.51 -20.95
CA ILE A 284 -3.82 20.35 -20.69
C ILE A 284 -3.11 19.47 -21.73
N ASP A 285 -3.83 18.64 -22.49
CA ASP A 285 -3.27 17.63 -23.40
C ASP A 285 -2.38 18.25 -24.49
N GLU A 286 -2.75 19.41 -25.01
CA GLU A 286 -2.00 20.14 -26.06
C GLU A 286 -0.57 20.50 -25.60
N TYR A 287 -0.36 20.66 -24.30
CA TYR A 287 0.91 21.12 -23.71
C TYR A 287 1.79 19.96 -23.26
N VAL A 288 1.21 18.80 -22.99
CA VAL A 288 1.87 17.65 -22.37
C VAL A 288 2.11 16.58 -23.42
N THR A 289 3.33 16.58 -23.94
CA THR A 289 3.86 15.63 -24.94
C THR A 289 5.03 14.87 -24.32
N GLU A 290 5.48 13.81 -24.99
CA GLU A 290 6.66 13.06 -24.53
C GLU A 290 7.88 13.97 -24.36
N ASN A 291 8.10 14.85 -25.35
CA ASN A 291 9.21 15.80 -25.33
C ASN A 291 9.10 16.79 -24.16
N THR A 292 7.90 17.32 -23.88
CA THR A 292 7.74 18.26 -22.76
C THR A 292 7.85 17.55 -21.41
N ILE A 293 7.29 16.35 -21.25
CA ILE A 293 7.47 15.53 -20.04
C ILE A 293 8.95 15.28 -19.75
N PHE A 294 9.71 14.84 -20.77
CA PHE A 294 11.11 14.48 -20.60
C PHE A 294 12.03 15.68 -20.37
N ASN A 295 11.87 16.76 -21.15
CA ASN A 295 12.83 17.85 -21.15
C ASN A 295 12.49 18.98 -20.18
N ASN A 296 11.23 19.47 -20.15
CA ASN A 296 10.87 20.60 -19.30
C ASN A 296 9.34 20.73 -19.13
N LEU A 297 8.76 19.84 -18.31
CA LEU A 297 7.33 19.87 -18.01
C LEU A 297 6.90 21.18 -17.34
N PRO A 298 7.65 21.77 -16.37
CA PRO A 298 7.28 23.05 -15.77
C PRO A 298 6.99 24.15 -16.79
N LEU A 299 7.83 24.30 -17.82
CA LEU A 299 7.63 25.32 -18.85
C LEU A 299 6.37 25.08 -19.69
N ALA A 300 6.02 23.83 -19.97
CA ALA A 300 4.77 23.51 -20.66
C ALA A 300 3.55 23.87 -19.81
N ILE A 301 3.62 23.65 -18.50
CA ILE A 301 2.55 24.00 -17.56
C ILE A 301 2.41 25.52 -17.40
N VAL A 302 3.50 26.28 -17.43
CA VAL A 302 3.44 27.76 -17.48
C VAL A 302 2.59 28.22 -18.66
N LYS A 303 2.90 27.73 -19.88
CA LYS A 303 2.15 28.07 -21.10
C LYS A 303 0.67 27.70 -21.02
N PHE A 304 0.37 26.56 -20.39
CA PHE A 304 -1.01 26.13 -20.17
C PHE A 304 -1.76 27.11 -19.27
N VAL A 305 -1.18 27.48 -18.13
CA VAL A 305 -1.78 28.39 -17.14
C VAL A 305 -1.92 29.82 -17.68
N GLU A 306 -0.97 30.30 -18.48
CA GLU A 306 -1.05 31.60 -19.16
C GLU A 306 -2.28 31.70 -20.08
N LYS A 307 -2.62 30.59 -20.76
CA LYS A 307 -3.82 30.50 -21.61
C LYS A 307 -5.10 30.15 -20.86
N HIS A 308 -4.99 29.67 -19.62
CA HIS A 308 -6.12 29.29 -18.76
C HIS A 308 -5.97 29.97 -17.37
N PRO A 309 -6.15 31.30 -17.30
CA PRO A 309 -5.86 32.06 -16.09
C PRO A 309 -6.68 31.54 -14.91
N ARG A 310 -6.02 31.41 -13.76
CA ARG A 310 -6.68 31.00 -12.52
C ARG A 310 -7.56 32.15 -12.06
N LYS A 311 -8.84 31.88 -11.74
CA LYS A 311 -9.66 32.88 -11.03
C LYS A 311 -8.94 33.21 -9.73
N GLU A 312 -8.62 34.49 -9.52
CA GLU A 312 -8.06 34.93 -8.26
C GLU A 312 -8.98 34.45 -7.14
N LYS A 313 -8.43 33.69 -6.19
CA LYS A 313 -9.11 33.50 -4.92
C LYS A 313 -9.06 34.87 -4.27
N PHE A 314 -10.18 35.60 -4.27
CA PHE A 314 -10.35 36.74 -3.38
C PHE A 314 -10.00 36.24 -1.97
N SER A 315 -8.84 36.67 -1.49
CA SER A 315 -8.24 36.26 -0.22
C SER A 315 -8.98 36.85 0.96
#